data_AF-A0A1Y3RB17-F1
#
_entry.id   AF-A0A1Y3RB17-F1
#
_cell.length_a   1.000
_cell.length_b   1.000
_cell.length_c   1.000
_cell.angle_alpha   90.00
_cell.angle_beta   90.00
_cell.angle_gamma   90.00
#
_symmetry.space_group_name_H-M   'P 1'
#
loop_
_entity.id
_entity.type
_entity.pdbx_description
1 polymer ?
#
loop_
_entity_poly.entity_id
_entity_poly.type
_entity_poly.pdbx_seq_one_letter_code
_entity_poly.pdbx_strand_id
1 'polypeptide(L)'
;MTVLTDERRAGLLAYCRIEEPTAEELLTLETLYDAAVGYLEGAGISQPAPGTPRAAQYDLAVNFMVLRDFDLRDAEVTGTIQDNPAFRRLITQLKLTEPREEA
;
A
#
# COMPACT_ATOMS: atom_id res chain seq x y z
N MET A 1 6.02 -0.95 -13.70
CA MET A 1 6.19 -2.05 -12.73
C MET A 1 7.41 -1.74 -11.88
N THR A 2 7.21 -1.31 -10.64
CA THR A 2 8.30 -1.15 -9.68
C THR A 2 8.49 -2.49 -8.96
N VAL A 3 9.72 -2.97 -8.85
CA VAL A 3 10.01 -4.25 -8.19
C VAL A 3 9.87 -4.10 -6.67
N LEU A 4 9.15 -5.02 -6.02
CA LEU A 4 9.08 -5.11 -4.57
C LEU A 4 10.45 -5.51 -4.00
N THR A 5 11.13 -4.57 -3.34
CA THR A 5 12.43 -4.82 -2.71
C THR A 5 12.29 -5.67 -1.46
N ASP A 6 13.37 -6.36 -1.05
CA ASP A 6 13.38 -7.19 0.16
C ASP A 6 13.08 -6.37 1.43
N GLU A 7 13.60 -5.15 1.53
CA GLU A 7 13.31 -4.24 2.65
C GLU A 7 11.83 -3.85 2.70
N ARG A 8 11.23 -3.54 1.54
CA ARG A 8 9.80 -3.18 1.45
C ARG A 8 8.91 -4.40 1.74
N ARG A 9 9.32 -5.60 1.29
CA ARG A 9 8.67 -6.88 1.59
C ARG A 9 8.70 -7.16 3.10
N ALA A 10 9.86 -7.03 3.75
CA ALA A 10 9.99 -7.19 5.19
C ALA A 10 9.10 -6.19 5.96
N GLY A 11 9.07 -4.93 5.52
CA GLY A 11 8.18 -3.92 6.10
C GLY A 11 6.69 -4.24 5.94
N LEU A 12 6.28 -4.80 4.81
CA LEU A 12 4.89 -5.26 4.58
C LEU A 12 4.52 -6.46 5.44
N LEU A 13 5.40 -7.46 5.53
CA LEU A 13 5.21 -8.63 6.39
C LEU A 13 5.04 -8.21 7.86
N ALA A 14 5.90 -7.30 8.34
CA ALA A 14 5.79 -6.75 9.68
C ALA A 14 4.47 -5.98 9.89
N TYR A 15 4.05 -5.18 8.92
CA TYR A 15 2.77 -4.45 9.00
C TYR A 15 1.56 -5.38 9.04
N CYS A 16 1.58 -6.43 8.20
CA CYS A 16 0.53 -7.44 8.15
C CYS A 16 0.63 -8.48 9.28
N ARG A 17 1.65 -8.38 10.14
CA ARG A 17 1.92 -9.31 11.26
C ARG A 17 2.11 -10.76 10.80
N ILE A 18 2.79 -10.95 9.69
CA ILE A 18 3.14 -12.26 9.14
C ILE A 18 4.60 -12.55 9.51
N GLU A 19 4.83 -13.48 10.45
CA GLU A 19 6.16 -13.81 10.96
C GLU A 19 6.85 -14.90 10.12
N GLU A 20 6.11 -15.92 9.69
CA GLU A 20 6.59 -17.05 8.90
C GLU A 20 5.77 -17.20 7.62
N PRO A 21 5.98 -16.35 6.59
CA PRO A 21 5.17 -16.37 5.39
C PRO A 21 5.43 -17.64 4.57
N THR A 22 4.34 -18.26 4.12
CA THR A 22 4.37 -19.31 3.10
C THR A 22 4.74 -18.73 1.73
N ALA A 23 5.18 -19.60 0.80
CA ALA A 23 5.48 -19.17 -0.57
C ALA A 23 4.26 -18.55 -1.28
N GLU A 24 3.06 -19.05 -0.99
CA GLU A 24 1.80 -18.53 -1.54
C GLU A 24 1.48 -17.14 -1.00
N GLU A 25 1.65 -16.91 0.31
CA GLU A 25 1.47 -15.57 0.91
C GLU A 25 2.47 -14.57 0.33
N LEU A 26 3.73 -14.97 0.10
CA LEU A 26 4.74 -14.11 -0.53
C LEU A 26 4.35 -13.69 -1.95
N LEU A 27 3.87 -14.64 -2.77
CA LEU A 27 3.39 -14.36 -4.13
C LEU A 27 2.14 -13.45 -4.12
N THR A 28 1.25 -13.68 -3.16
CA THR A 28 0.04 -12.90 -3.04
C THR A 28 0.34 -11.48 -2.58
N LEU A 29 1.24 -11.30 -1.61
CA LEU A 29 1.69 -9.98 -1.16
C LEU A 29 2.36 -9.19 -2.30
N GLU A 30 3.13 -9.85 -3.16
CA GLU A 30 3.75 -9.21 -4.32
C GLU A 30 2.70 -8.70 -5.32
N THR A 31 1.70 -9.53 -5.62
CA THR A 31 0.58 -9.13 -6.49
C THR A 31 -0.23 -7.97 -5.90
N LEU A 32 -0.51 -8.01 -4.60
CA LEU A 32 -1.24 -6.94 -3.91
C LEU A 32 -0.43 -5.64 -3.82
N TYR A 33 0.89 -5.75 -3.64
CA TYR A 33 1.78 -4.60 -3.69
C TYR A 33 1.72 -3.91 -5.05
N ASP A 34 1.85 -4.68 -6.14
CA ASP A 34 1.78 -4.15 -7.50
C ASP A 34 0.42 -3.48 -7.78
N ALA A 35 -0.68 -4.10 -7.32
CA ALA A 35 -2.01 -3.52 -7.44
C ALA A 35 -2.16 -2.21 -6.66
N ALA A 36 -1.63 -2.13 -5.44
CA ALA A 36 -1.67 -0.93 -4.61
C ALA A 36 -0.83 0.21 -5.24
N VAL A 37 0.37 -0.09 -5.72
CA VAL A 37 1.24 0.87 -6.43
C VAL A 37 0.54 1.38 -7.70
N GLY A 38 0.02 0.47 -8.53
CA GLY A 38 -0.68 0.84 -9.76
C GLY A 38 -1.95 1.67 -9.51
N TYR A 39 -2.67 1.40 -8.42
CA TYR A 39 -3.80 2.23 -8.01
C TYR A 39 -3.38 3.65 -7.63
N LEU A 40 -2.30 3.81 -6.85
CA LEU A 40 -1.80 5.13 -6.46
C LEU A 40 -1.33 5.93 -7.68
N GLU A 41 -0.60 5.28 -8.59
CA GLU A 41 -0.18 5.87 -9.87
C GLU A 41 -1.39 6.33 -10.70
N GLY A 42 -2.39 5.45 -10.91
CA GLY A 42 -3.64 5.79 -11.61
C GLY A 42 -4.48 6.87 -10.90
N ALA A 43 -4.28 7.05 -9.59
CA ALA A 43 -4.90 8.10 -8.80
C ALA A 43 -4.16 9.45 -8.87
N GLY A 44 -3.06 9.53 -9.62
CA GLY A 44 -2.20 10.71 -9.76
C GLY A 44 -1.22 10.89 -8.61
N ILE A 45 -0.77 9.80 -7.98
CA ILE A 45 0.23 9.81 -6.90
C ILE A 45 1.44 9.04 -7.40
N SER A 46 2.50 9.74 -7.80
CA SER A 46 3.74 9.09 -8.23
C SER A 46 4.48 8.49 -7.04
N GLN A 47 5.26 7.44 -7.29
CA GLN A 47 6.16 6.90 -6.28
C GLN A 47 7.20 7.96 -5.88
N PRO A 48 7.28 8.37 -4.60
CA PRO A 48 8.21 9.41 -4.17
C PRO A 48 9.66 8.91 -4.10
N ALA A 49 10.61 9.86 -4.09
CA ALA A 49 12.01 9.54 -3.84
C ALA A 49 12.20 8.88 -2.46
N PRO A 50 13.01 7.80 -2.37
CA PRO A 50 13.22 7.06 -1.12
C PRO A 50 13.85 7.94 -0.04
N GLY A 51 13.59 7.61 1.23
CA GLY A 51 14.10 8.34 2.38
C GLY A 51 13.40 9.68 2.68
N THR A 52 12.38 10.05 1.91
CA THR A 52 11.59 11.26 2.17
C THR A 52 10.40 10.97 3.10
N PRO A 53 9.90 11.96 3.87
CA PRO A 53 8.64 11.80 4.61
C PRO A 53 7.45 11.44 3.72
N ARG A 54 7.45 11.92 2.47
CA ARG A 54 6.43 11.57 1.46
C ARG A 54 6.50 10.10 1.09
N ALA A 55 7.70 9.53 0.91
CA ALA A 55 7.86 8.10 0.68
C ALA A 55 7.32 7.26 1.85
N ALA A 56 7.55 7.67 3.09
CA ALA A 56 6.97 6.99 4.25
C ALA A 56 5.42 7.04 4.27
N GLN A 57 4.82 8.15 3.85
CA GLN A 57 3.36 8.29 3.71
C GLN A 57 2.81 7.44 2.56
N TYR A 58 3.52 7.38 1.43
CA TYR A 58 3.19 6.53 0.30
C TYR A 58 3.22 5.05 0.71
N ASP A 59 4.29 4.61 1.38
CA ASP A 59 4.43 3.26 1.90
C ASP A 59 3.32 2.90 2.89
N LEU A 60 2.92 3.85 3.75
CA LEU A 60 1.78 3.65 4.65
C LEU A 60 0.46 3.46 3.89
N ALA A 61 0.24 4.20 2.81
CA ALA A 61 -0.94 4.04 1.97
C ALA A 61 -0.96 2.66 1.29
N VAL A 62 0.19 2.22 0.75
CA VAL A 62 0.35 0.87 0.20
C VAL A 62 0.06 -0.19 1.26
N ASN A 63 0.62 -0.05 2.47
CA ASN A 63 0.39 -1.00 3.56
C ASN A 63 -1.09 -1.13 3.92
N PHE A 64 -1.84 -0.02 3.98
CA PHE A 64 -3.27 -0.05 4.24
C PHE A 64 -4.04 -0.84 3.17
N MET A 65 -3.69 -0.66 1.90
CA MET A 65 -4.33 -1.36 0.79
C MET A 65 -3.99 -2.85 0.79
N VAL A 66 -2.70 -3.18 0.95
CA VAL A 66 -2.24 -4.57 0.99
C VAL A 66 -2.86 -5.33 2.16
N LEU A 67 -2.85 -4.77 3.37
CA LEU A 67 -3.45 -5.41 4.54
C LEU A 67 -4.96 -5.66 4.33
N ARG A 68 -5.69 -4.63 3.88
CA ARG A 68 -7.13 -4.75 3.59
C ARG A 68 -7.39 -5.88 2.60
N ASP A 69 -6.70 -5.89 1.47
CA ASP A 69 -6.95 -6.87 0.42
C ASP A 69 -6.44 -8.26 0.81
N PHE A 70 -5.42 -8.34 1.68
CA PHE A 70 -4.93 -9.60 2.23
C PHE A 70 -5.95 -10.23 3.18
N ASP A 71 -6.45 -9.47 4.15
CA ASP A 71 -7.42 -9.94 5.16
C ASP A 71 -8.77 -10.33 4.52
N LEU A 72 -9.17 -9.62 3.45
CA LEU A 72 -10.45 -9.86 2.79
C LEU A 72 -10.45 -11.07 1.83
N ARG A 73 -9.32 -11.73 1.57
CA ARG A 73 -9.29 -12.93 0.70
C ARG A 73 -10.00 -14.12 1.33
N ASP A 74 -9.82 -14.30 2.63
CA ASP A 74 -10.33 -15.45 3.39
C ASP A 74 -11.56 -15.09 4.25
N ALA A 75 -11.93 -13.81 4.32
CA ALA A 75 -13.01 -13.35 5.16
C ALA A 75 -14.39 -13.59 4.50
N GLU A 76 -15.24 -14.37 5.14
CA GLU A 76 -16.69 -14.22 4.97
C GLU A 76 -17.05 -12.86 5.57
N VAL A 77 -17.41 -11.89 4.72
CA VAL A 77 -17.70 -10.52 5.17
C VAL A 77 -19.01 -10.51 5.95
N THR A 78 -18.92 -10.76 7.26
CA THR A 78 -20.05 -10.66 8.19
C THR A 78 -20.10 -9.24 8.77
N GLY A 79 -21.14 -8.48 8.44
CA GLY A 79 -21.34 -7.11 8.94
C GLY A 79 -21.03 -6.03 7.89
N THR A 80 -20.94 -4.78 8.33
CA THR A 80 -20.67 -3.62 7.46
C THR A 80 -19.19 -3.27 7.48
N ILE A 81 -18.53 -3.31 6.32
CA ILE A 81 -17.18 -2.74 6.16
C ILE A 81 -17.32 -1.22 6.24
N GLN A 82 -16.78 -0.63 7.31
CA GLN A 82 -16.71 0.82 7.43
C GLN A 82 -15.43 1.35 6.81
N ASP A 83 -15.56 2.43 6.03
CA ASP A 83 -14.41 3.11 5.48
C ASP A 83 -13.49 3.69 6.56
N ASN A 84 -12.18 3.65 6.32
CA ASN A 84 -11.19 4.26 7.18
C ASN A 84 -10.97 5.75 6.80
N PRO A 85 -11.43 6.72 7.61
CA PRO A 85 -11.26 8.15 7.30
C PRO A 85 -9.78 8.58 7.33
N ALA A 86 -8.92 7.91 8.10
CA ALA A 86 -7.49 8.21 8.11
C ALA A 86 -6.83 7.85 6.78
N PHE A 87 -7.21 6.70 6.19
CA PHE A 87 -6.72 6.31 4.87
C PHE A 87 -7.16 7.32 3.79
N ARG A 88 -8.42 7.74 3.80
CA ARG A 88 -8.89 8.78 2.87
C ARG A 88 -8.10 10.08 2.99
N ARG A 89 -7.86 10.55 4.22
CA ARG A 89 -7.08 11.78 4.46
C ARG A 89 -5.63 11.63 3.99
N LEU A 90 -5.03 10.45 4.17
CA LEU A 90 -3.68 10.16 3.67
C LEU A 90 -3.60 10.25 2.15
N ILE A 91 -4.55 9.62 1.43
CA ILE A 91 -4.63 9.71 -0.03
C ILE A 91 -4.81 11.17 -0.48
N THR A 92 -5.71 11.92 0.16
CA THR A 92 -5.91 13.35 -0.14
C THR A 92 -4.62 14.15 0.05
N GLN A 93 -3.91 13.94 1.16
CA GLN A 93 -2.65 14.62 1.45
C GLN A 93 -1.59 14.31 0.39
N LEU A 94 -1.47 13.03 -0.02
CA LEU A 94 -0.56 12.60 -1.06
C LEU A 94 -0.87 13.31 -2.39
N LYS A 95 -2.14 13.35 -2.82
CA LYS A 95 -2.55 14.08 -4.04
C LYS A 95 -2.24 15.58 -3.98
N LEU A 96 -2.52 16.23 -2.84
CA LEU A 96 -2.30 17.67 -2.69
C LEU A 96 -0.82 18.06 -2.68
N THR A 97 0.05 17.14 -2.30
CA THR A 97 1.51 17.34 -2.25
C THR A 97 2.25 16.61 -3.37
N GLU A 98 1.51 16.18 -4.39
CA GLU A 98 2.11 15.66 -5.62
C GLU A 98 3.03 16.73 -6.24
N PRO A 99 4.26 16.37 -6.65
CA PRO A 99 5.13 17.30 -7.37
C PRO A 99 4.40 17.83 -8.60
N ARG A 100 4.23 19.15 -8.68
CA ARG A 100 3.68 19.78 -9.88
C ARG A 100 4.80 19.83 -10.91
N GLU A 101 4.51 19.40 -12.13
CA GLU A 101 5.36 19.79 -13.25
C GLU A 101 5.35 21.32 -13.30
N GLU A 102 6.51 21.95 -13.14
CA GLU A 102 6.64 23.39 -13.34
C GLU A 102 6.32 23.66 -14.82
N ALA A 103 5.25 24.42 -15.06
CA ALA A 103 4.79 24.80 -16.39
C ALA A 103 5.69 25.87 -17.03
#